data_AF-A0A7S1E855-F1
#
_entry.id   AF-A0A7S1E855-F1
#
_cell.length_a   1.000
_cell.length_b   1.000
_cell.length_c   1.000
_cell.angle_alpha   90.00
_cell.angle_beta   90.00
_cell.angle_gamma   90.00
#
_symmetry.space_group_name_H-M   'P 1'
#
loop_
_entity.id
_entity.type
_entity.pdbx_description
1 polymer ?
#
loop_
_entity_poly.entity_id
_entity_poly.type
_entity_poly.pdbx_seq_one_letter_code
_entity_poly.pdbx_strand_id
1 'polypeptide(L)'
;GLLANGSAHGGLAGLLQQLEAGGLGPQVQSWISTGANLPVSGEQIAAALGGAAGLLGQLAQQAGVSHAEAGQQLSQLLPQIVDHLTPNGQLPAGGAGGLAELTGLLGGLLSR
;
A
#
# COMPACT_ATOMS: atom_id res chain seq x y z
N GLY A 1 -4.04 -12.09 -24.92
CA GLY A 1 -3.55 -12.16 -23.52
C GLY A 1 -2.30 -11.32 -23.43
N LEU A 2 -2.38 -10.18 -22.75
CA LEU A 2 -1.28 -9.24 -22.49
C LEU A 2 -1.81 -7.94 -21.87
N LEU A 3 -2.46 -7.95 -20.69
CA LEU A 3 -2.70 -6.73 -19.88
C LEU A 3 -2.85 -7.04 -18.37
N ALA A 4 -2.17 -8.05 -17.86
CA ALA A 4 -2.02 -8.28 -16.41
C ALA A 4 -0.60 -7.88 -15.98
N ASN A 5 -0.24 -6.61 -16.14
CA ASN A 5 1.02 -6.07 -15.60
C ASN A 5 0.77 -5.09 -14.44
N GLY A 6 -0.33 -5.28 -13.71
CA GLY A 6 -0.45 -4.75 -12.36
C GLY A 6 0.43 -5.59 -11.43
N SER A 7 1.73 -5.33 -11.43
CA SER A 7 2.61 -5.51 -10.28
C SER A 7 2.38 -6.78 -9.45
N ALA A 8 2.47 -7.96 -10.08
CA ALA A 8 2.24 -9.24 -9.42
C ALA A 8 3.25 -9.60 -8.30
N HIS A 9 4.16 -8.69 -7.92
CA HIS A 9 5.18 -8.91 -6.88
C HIS A 9 5.57 -7.64 -6.10
N GLY A 10 4.61 -6.94 -5.46
CA GLY A 10 4.96 -6.02 -4.35
C GLY A 10 4.83 -4.52 -4.61
N GLY A 11 3.65 -4.05 -5.03
CA GLY A 11 3.27 -2.64 -4.89
C GLY A 11 2.88 -2.29 -3.44
N LEU A 12 2.21 -1.14 -3.24
CA LEU A 12 1.71 -0.72 -1.92
C LEU A 12 0.89 -1.82 -1.22
N ALA A 13 0.06 -2.56 -1.95
CA ALA A 13 -0.71 -3.68 -1.37
C ALA A 13 0.21 -4.78 -0.78
N GLY A 14 1.33 -5.10 -1.42
CA GLY A 14 2.29 -6.07 -0.88
C GLY A 14 3.03 -5.54 0.34
N LEU A 15 3.35 -4.24 0.36
CA LEU A 15 3.90 -3.57 1.54
C LEU A 15 2.93 -3.62 2.72
N LEU A 16 1.65 -3.31 2.50
CA LEU A 16 0.64 -3.35 3.55
C LEU A 16 0.45 -4.77 4.10
N GLN A 17 0.43 -5.78 3.22
CA GLN A 17 0.38 -7.18 3.65
C GLN A 17 1.59 -7.60 4.50
N GLN A 18 2.79 -7.11 4.18
CA GLN A 18 3.98 -7.32 5.02
C GLN A 18 3.85 -6.63 6.38
N LEU A 19 3.33 -5.40 6.41
CA LEU A 19 3.11 -4.66 7.65
C LEU A 19 2.06 -5.36 8.54
N GLU A 20 0.97 -5.83 7.94
CA GLU A 20 -0.05 -6.64 8.60
C GLU A 20 0.54 -7.93 9.17
N ALA A 21 1.32 -8.67 8.38
CA ALA A 21 2.01 -9.89 8.80
C ALA A 21 3.06 -9.61 9.91
N GLY A 22 3.63 -8.41 9.92
CA GLY A 22 4.56 -7.92 10.94
C GLY A 22 3.91 -7.41 12.23
N GLY A 23 2.58 -7.55 12.37
CA GLY A 23 1.84 -7.17 13.58
C GLY A 23 1.31 -5.74 13.57
N LEU A 24 1.43 -5.00 12.46
CA LEU A 24 0.91 -3.64 12.30
C LEU A 24 -0.46 -3.59 11.63
N GLY A 25 -1.21 -4.70 11.65
CA GLY A 25 -2.57 -4.77 11.10
C GLY A 25 -3.51 -3.65 11.58
N PRO A 26 -3.56 -3.32 12.88
CA PRO A 26 -4.39 -2.22 13.37
C PRO A 26 -4.02 -0.86 12.77
N GLN A 27 -2.73 -0.59 12.61
CA GLN A 27 -2.22 0.63 12.01
C GLN A 27 -2.56 0.69 10.52
N VAL A 28 -2.27 -0.39 9.77
CA VAL A 28 -2.63 -0.50 8.35
C VAL A 28 -4.13 -0.29 8.14
N GLN A 29 -4.97 -0.93 8.94
CA GLN A 29 -6.41 -0.78 8.86
C GLN A 29 -6.87 0.66 9.18
N SER A 30 -6.19 1.33 10.11
CA SER A 30 -6.49 2.74 10.41
C SER A 30 -6.21 3.66 9.24
N TRP A 31 -5.14 3.38 8.48
CA TRP A 31 -4.76 4.16 7.30
C TRP A 31 -5.66 3.90 6.10
N ILE A 32 -6.18 2.69 5.98
CA ILE A 32 -7.14 2.33 4.93
C ILE A 32 -8.52 2.94 5.23
N SER A 33 -8.87 3.06 6.52
CA SER A 33 -10.16 3.60 6.96
C SER A 33 -10.26 5.10 6.76
N THR A 34 -11.46 5.65 6.84
CA THR A 34 -11.72 7.10 6.77
C THR A 34 -11.54 7.82 8.13
N GLY A 35 -11.01 7.11 9.12
CA GLY A 35 -10.79 7.60 10.48
C GLY A 35 -9.44 8.27 10.67
N ALA A 36 -9.05 8.48 11.93
CA ALA A 36 -7.72 9.00 12.24
C ALA A 36 -6.65 7.92 12.03
N ASN A 37 -5.57 8.28 11.32
CA ASN A 37 -4.40 7.42 11.15
C ASN A 37 -3.69 7.18 12.47
N LEU A 38 -3.51 5.90 12.82
CA LEU A 38 -2.71 5.55 13.99
C LEU A 38 -1.23 5.85 13.72
N PRO A 39 -0.53 6.43 14.71
CA PRO A 39 0.91 6.66 14.59
C PRO A 39 1.65 5.33 14.55
N VAL A 40 2.75 5.30 13.81
CA VAL A 40 3.69 4.18 13.74
C VAL A 40 5.10 4.73 13.85
N SER A 41 6.01 3.99 14.49
CA SER A 41 7.43 4.36 14.57
C SER A 41 8.25 3.68 13.48
N GLY A 42 9.40 4.25 13.15
CA GLY A 42 10.30 3.65 12.18
C GLY A 42 10.81 2.28 12.61
N GLU A 43 10.96 2.03 13.91
CA GLU A 43 11.32 0.70 14.43
C GLU A 43 10.21 -0.32 14.22
N GLN A 44 8.95 0.07 14.38
CA GLN A 44 7.80 -0.79 14.11
C GLN A 44 7.72 -1.16 12.63
N ILE A 45 7.86 -0.18 11.73
CA ILE A 45 7.95 -0.43 10.28
C ILE A 45 9.12 -1.36 9.97
N ALA A 46 10.29 -1.08 10.55
CA ALA A 46 11.48 -1.87 10.31
C ALA A 46 11.31 -3.32 10.75
N ALA A 47 10.76 -3.56 11.95
CA ALA A 47 10.47 -4.90 12.45
C ALA A 47 9.48 -5.64 11.53
N ALA A 48 8.41 -4.96 11.10
CA ALA A 48 7.38 -5.56 10.28
C ALA A 48 7.85 -5.89 8.84
N LEU A 49 8.79 -5.11 8.29
CA LEU A 49 9.37 -5.33 6.96
C LEU A 49 10.61 -6.25 6.95
N GLY A 50 10.86 -6.99 8.03
CA GLY A 50 11.97 -7.95 8.13
C GLY A 50 13.33 -7.33 8.44
N GLY A 51 13.36 -6.08 8.91
CA GLY A 51 14.56 -5.38 9.32
C GLY A 51 15.57 -5.20 8.18
N ALA A 52 16.86 -5.20 8.52
CA ALA A 52 17.95 -4.96 7.57
C ALA A 52 18.09 -6.05 6.48
N ALA A 53 17.60 -7.27 6.73
CA ALA A 53 17.64 -8.37 5.77
C ALA A 53 16.37 -8.48 4.91
N GLY A 54 15.34 -7.70 5.23
CA GLY A 54 14.06 -7.72 4.55
C GLY A 54 13.89 -6.61 3.51
N LEU A 55 12.64 -6.25 3.26
CA LEU A 55 12.26 -5.24 2.29
C LEU A 55 12.78 -3.85 2.65
N LEU A 56 12.90 -3.55 3.95
CA LEU A 56 13.49 -2.30 4.44
C LEU A 56 14.96 -2.17 4.01
N GLY A 57 15.73 -3.26 4.06
CA GLY A 57 17.11 -3.31 3.59
C GLY A 57 17.24 -2.94 2.13
N GLN A 58 16.37 -3.52 1.30
CA GLN A 58 16.34 -3.25 -0.14
C GLN A 58 15.96 -1.79 -0.43
N LEU A 59 14.96 -1.23 0.26
CA LEU A 59 14.57 0.17 0.13
C LEU A 59 15.69 1.12 0.56
N ALA A 60 16.35 0.86 1.69
CA ALA A 60 17.44 1.68 2.19
C ALA A 60 18.62 1.71 1.20
N GLN A 61 18.99 0.54 0.66
CA GLN A 61 20.03 0.42 -0.37
C GLN A 61 19.67 1.19 -1.64
N GLN A 62 18.42 1.10 -2.10
CA GLN A 62 17.94 1.81 -3.29
C GLN A 62 17.87 3.32 -3.09
N ALA A 63 17.47 3.77 -1.91
CA ALA A 63 17.40 5.19 -1.56
C ALA A 63 18.77 5.79 -1.18
N GLY A 64 19.81 4.95 -0.98
CA GLY A 64 21.12 5.40 -0.56
C GLY A 64 21.16 5.93 0.88
N VAL A 65 20.26 5.44 1.74
CA VAL A 65 20.12 5.89 3.14
C VAL A 65 20.37 4.74 4.13
N SER A 66 20.52 5.08 5.40
CA SER A 66 20.62 4.10 6.48
C SER A 66 19.28 3.38 6.71
N HIS A 67 19.29 2.13 7.18
CA HIS A 67 18.06 1.39 7.53
C HIS A 67 17.16 2.13 8.53
N ALA A 68 17.78 2.79 9.52
CA ALA A 68 17.04 3.59 10.49
C ALA A 68 16.33 4.77 9.82
N GLU A 69 17.01 5.48 8.91
CA GLU A 69 16.43 6.59 8.15
C GLU A 69 15.30 6.11 7.23
N ALA A 70 15.49 4.99 6.53
CA ALA A 70 14.43 4.40 5.71
C ALA A 70 13.19 4.08 6.54
N GLY A 71 13.37 3.45 7.72
CA GLY A 71 12.25 3.13 8.62
C GLY A 71 11.54 4.39 9.10
N GLN A 72 12.30 5.41 9.51
CA GLN A 72 11.74 6.70 9.96
C GLN A 72 10.95 7.40 8.84
N GLN A 73 11.51 7.51 7.63
CA GLN A 73 10.82 8.13 6.50
C GLN A 73 9.54 7.36 6.13
N LEU A 74 9.61 6.02 6.08
CA LEU A 74 8.43 5.20 5.79
C LEU A 74 7.34 5.37 6.85
N SER A 75 7.71 5.48 8.13
CA SER A 75 6.75 5.67 9.21
C SER A 75 5.95 6.98 9.11
N GLN A 76 6.53 8.01 8.49
CA GLN A 76 5.90 9.31 8.29
C GLN A 76 5.09 9.36 6.99
N LEU A 77 5.60 8.74 5.91
CA LEU A 77 5.01 8.85 4.58
C LEU A 77 3.93 7.79 4.32
N LEU A 78 4.12 6.55 4.76
CA LEU A 78 3.19 5.45 4.46
C LEU A 78 1.76 5.73 4.93
N PRO A 79 1.51 6.19 6.18
CA PRO A 79 0.14 6.47 6.63
C PRO A 79 -0.59 7.46 5.72
N GLN A 80 0.11 8.52 5.30
CA GLN A 80 -0.43 9.58 4.43
C GLN A 80 -0.69 9.08 3.00
N ILE A 81 0.23 8.27 2.45
CA ILE A 81 0.09 7.70 1.10
C ILE A 81 -1.10 6.76 1.05
N VAL A 82 -1.26 5.90 2.06
CA VAL A 82 -2.36 4.94 2.12
C VAL A 82 -3.68 5.68 2.24
N ASP A 83 -3.83 6.59 3.20
CA ASP A 83 -5.02 7.42 3.42
C ASP A 83 -5.48 8.14 2.14
N HIS A 84 -4.54 8.79 1.44
CA HIS A 84 -4.84 9.50 0.20
C HIS A 84 -5.28 8.56 -0.94
N LEU A 85 -4.84 7.30 -0.92
CA LEU A 85 -5.23 6.28 -1.89
C LEU A 85 -6.49 5.51 -1.48
N THR A 86 -6.97 5.66 -0.24
CA THR A 86 -8.16 5.00 0.30
C THR A 86 -9.25 5.98 0.75
N PRO A 87 -9.64 6.98 -0.08
CA PRO A 87 -10.61 8.00 0.33
C PRO A 87 -12.00 7.43 0.69
N ASN A 88 -12.31 6.22 0.23
CA ASN A 88 -13.58 5.52 0.51
C ASN A 88 -13.44 4.43 1.57
N GLY A 89 -12.34 4.36 2.32
CA GLY A 89 -12.14 3.29 3.28
C GLY A 89 -11.65 1.97 2.66
N GLN A 90 -11.23 2.01 1.40
CA GLN A 90 -10.93 0.83 0.59
C GLN A 90 -9.78 1.13 -0.38
N LEU A 91 -8.84 0.18 -0.52
CA LEU A 91 -7.84 0.24 -1.58
C LEU A 91 -8.53 0.05 -2.93
N PRO A 92 -8.25 0.90 -3.93
CA PRO A 92 -8.83 0.74 -5.26
C PRO A 92 -8.48 -0.65 -5.79
N ALA A 93 -9.49 -1.43 -6.15
CA ALA A 93 -9.36 -2.83 -6.65
C ALA A 93 -8.59 -2.94 -7.99
N GLY A 94 -8.11 -1.81 -8.49
CA GLY A 94 -7.31 -1.58 -9.66
C GLY A 94 -7.13 -0.07 -9.71
N GLY A 95 -5.91 0.42 -9.63
CA GLY A 95 -5.64 1.86 -9.63
C GLY A 95 -6.50 2.57 -10.67
N ALA A 96 -7.34 3.50 -10.21
CA ALA A 96 -8.20 4.38 -10.99
C ALA A 96 -8.89 3.78 -12.24
N GLY A 97 -10.19 3.46 -12.14
CA GLY A 97 -11.05 3.32 -13.32
C GLY A 97 -10.81 2.04 -14.13
N GLY A 98 -11.17 0.91 -13.54
CA GLY A 98 -11.15 -0.38 -14.25
C GLY A 98 -12.13 -0.41 -15.42
N LEU A 99 -11.63 -0.85 -16.57
CA LEU A 99 -12.34 -1.02 -17.86
C LEU A 99 -13.64 -1.84 -17.72
N ALA A 100 -13.74 -2.67 -16.67
CA ALA A 100 -14.93 -3.43 -16.31
C ALA A 100 -16.14 -2.52 -16.05
N GLU A 101 -15.94 -1.36 -15.41
CA GLU A 101 -17.03 -0.40 -15.14
C GLU A 101 -17.51 0.25 -16.44
N LEU A 102 -16.58 0.60 -17.33
CA LEU A 102 -16.90 1.13 -18.66
C LEU A 102 -17.63 0.09 -19.53
N THR A 103 -17.27 -1.18 -19.39
CA THR A 103 -17.92 -2.28 -20.12
C THR A 103 -19.35 -2.52 -19.62
N GLY A 104 -19.59 -2.35 -18.31
CA GLY A 104 -20.94 -2.39 -17.72
C GLY A 104 -21.85 -1.27 -18.24
N LEU A 105 -21.32 -0.05 -18.37
CA LEU A 105 -22.06 1.10 -18.90
C LEU A 105 -22.42 0.91 -20.39
N LEU A 106 -21.51 0.36 -21.19
CA LEU A 106 -21.77 0.05 -22.61
C LEU A 106 -22.80 -1.07 -22.79
N GLY A 107 -22.77 -2.10 -21.92
CA GLY A 107 -23.77 -3.17 -21.92
C GLY A 107 -25.17 -2.67 -21.59
N GLY A 108 -25.30 -1.72 -20.65
CA GLY A 108 -26.57 -1.09 -20.31
C GLY A 108 -27.16 -0.20 -21.42
N LEU A 109 -26.31 0.41 -22.25
CA LEU A 109 -26.74 1.25 -23.38
C LEU A 109 -27.16 0.44 -24.61
N LEU A 110 -26.59 -0.74 -24.83
CA LEU A 110 -26.93 -1.61 -25.97
C LEU A 110 -28.15 -2.50 -25.70
N SER A 111 -28.59 -2.60 -24.45
CA SER A 111 -29.73 -3.44 -24.03
C SER A 111 -31.07 -2.69 -24.01
N ARG A 112 -31.17 -1.51 -24.66
CA ARG A 112 -32.43 -0.78 -24.88
C ARG A 112 -32.92 -0.96 -26.31
#